data_AF-A0A6J4Y2S4-F1
#
_entry.id   AF-A0A6J4Y2S4-F1
#
_cell.length_a   1.000
_cell.length_b   1.000
_cell.length_c   1.000
_cell.angle_alpha   90.00
_cell.angle_beta   90.00
_cell.angle_gamma   90.00
#
_symmetry.space_group_name_H-M   'P 1'
#
loop_
_entity.id
_entity.type
_entity.pdbx_description
1 polymer ?
#
loop_
_entity_poly.entity_id
_entity_poly.type
_entity_poly.pdbx_seq_one_letter_code
_entity_poly.pdbx_strand_id
1 'polypeptide(L)'
;MSTPGLKVAEIKKDIALLPEDKLDEVKDFISFVLSRDKEKKKKIVQMKGIWKGKGFEKLNIDKELKVARKEWAESILKKEI
;
A
#
# COMPACT_ATOMS: atom_id res chain seq x y z
N MET A 1 30.87 -15.46 14.01
CA MET A 1 29.86 -15.15 12.99
C MET A 1 29.28 -16.46 12.47
N SER A 2 27.98 -16.71 12.60
CA SER A 2 27.36 -17.95 12.10
C SER A 2 27.26 -17.86 10.57
N THR A 3 28.01 -18.72 9.87
CA THR A 3 28.03 -18.77 8.40
C THR A 3 26.70 -19.31 7.88
N PRO A 4 26.17 -18.80 6.76
CA PRO A 4 24.89 -19.24 6.18
C PRO A 4 24.79 -20.76 6.00
N GLY A 5 25.90 -21.43 5.64
CA GLY A 5 25.94 -22.88 5.45
C GLY A 5 25.72 -23.71 6.72
N LEU A 6 26.10 -23.18 7.89
CA LEU A 6 25.91 -23.85 9.19
C LEU A 6 24.43 -23.87 9.57
N LYS A 7 23.74 -22.75 9.38
CA LYS A 7 22.29 -22.63 9.64
C LYS A 7 21.46 -23.55 8.74
N VAL A 8 21.84 -23.71 7.48
CA VAL A 8 21.16 -24.64 6.56
C VAL A 8 21.35 -26.08 6.98
N ALA A 9 22.54 -26.44 7.46
CA ALA A 9 22.82 -27.79 7.94
C ALA A 9 22.01 -28.14 9.20
N GLU A 10 21.89 -27.19 10.14
CA GLU A 10 21.05 -27.33 11.34
C GLU A 10 19.57 -27.52 10.98
N ILE A 11 19.03 -26.66 10.13
CA ILE A 11 17.62 -26.75 9.69
C ILE A 11 17.33 -28.08 8.98
N LYS A 12 18.24 -28.56 8.13
CA LYS A 12 18.07 -29.86 7.46
C LYS A 12 18.04 -31.03 8.46
N LYS A 13 18.89 -30.97 9.48
CA LYS A 13 18.93 -31.99 10.54
C LYS A 13 17.63 -31.99 11.34
N ASP A 14 17.12 -30.81 11.68
CA ASP A 14 15.88 -30.67 12.44
C ASP A 14 14.68 -31.17 11.62
N ILE A 15 14.60 -30.82 10.32
CA ILE A 15 13.56 -31.32 9.41
C ILE A 15 13.60 -32.85 9.26
N ALA A 16 14.79 -33.45 9.27
CA ALA A 16 14.92 -34.92 9.16
C ALA A 16 14.45 -35.67 10.42
N LEU A 17 14.35 -35.00 11.56
CA LEU A 17 13.90 -35.58 12.83
C LEU A 17 12.40 -35.36 13.08
N LEU A 18 11.70 -34.65 12.18
CA LEU A 18 10.29 -34.36 12.36
C LEU A 18 9.42 -35.61 12.11
N PRO A 19 8.37 -35.79 12.91
CA PRO A 19 7.31 -36.77 12.64
C PRO A 19 6.64 -36.52 11.29
N GLU A 20 6.22 -37.60 10.62
CA GLU A 20 5.64 -37.56 9.27
C GLU A 20 4.37 -36.69 9.21
N ASP A 21 3.57 -36.70 10.27
CA ASP A 21 2.35 -35.90 10.46
C ASP A 21 2.59 -34.39 10.52
N LYS A 22 3.85 -33.96 10.66
CA LYS A 22 4.26 -32.56 10.73
C LYS A 22 4.97 -32.06 9.47
N LEU A 23 5.26 -32.94 8.52
CA LEU A 23 5.95 -32.56 7.28
C LEU A 23 5.08 -31.65 6.40
N ASP A 24 3.76 -31.88 6.37
CA ASP A 24 2.84 -31.03 5.61
C ASP A 24 2.77 -29.61 6.20
N GLU A 25 2.73 -29.48 7.52
CA GLU A 25 2.76 -28.19 8.22
C GLU A 25 4.04 -27.40 7.92
N VAL A 26 5.19 -28.09 7.89
CA VAL A 26 6.48 -27.49 7.51
C VAL A 26 6.49 -27.05 6.04
N LYS A 27 5.91 -27.86 5.15
CA LYS A 27 5.81 -27.55 3.71
C LYS A 27 4.93 -26.32 3.45
N ASP A 28 3.83 -26.18 4.17
CA ASP A 28 2.95 -25.01 4.10
C ASP A 28 3.66 -23.76 4.62
N PHE A 29 4.39 -23.87 5.73
CA PHE A 29 5.18 -22.77 6.27
C PHE A 29 6.28 -22.32 5.31
N ILE A 30 7.02 -23.25 4.70
CA ILE A 30 8.06 -22.93 3.69
C ILE A 30 7.41 -22.23 2.49
N SER A 31 6.27 -22.73 2.02
CA SER A 31 5.53 -22.12 0.90
C SER A 31 5.08 -20.70 1.22
N PHE A 32 4.63 -20.45 2.45
CA PHE A 32 4.29 -19.12 2.95
C PHE A 32 5.50 -18.17 3.04
N VAL A 33 6.64 -18.65 3.53
CA VAL A 33 7.86 -17.84 3.59
C VAL A 33 8.32 -17.47 2.17
N LEU A 34 8.28 -18.41 1.23
CA LEU A 34 8.65 -18.17 -0.16
C LEU A 34 7.64 -17.28 -0.91
N SER A 35 6.37 -17.26 -0.52
CA SER A 35 5.36 -16.39 -1.14
C SER A 35 5.54 -14.92 -0.76
N ARG A 36 6.03 -14.63 0.46
CA ARG A 36 6.34 -13.27 0.90
C ARG A 36 7.43 -12.59 0.06
N ASP A 37 8.41 -13.34 -0.42
CA ASP A 37 9.46 -12.82 -1.30
C ASP A 37 8.95 -12.57 -2.74
N LYS A 38 7.88 -13.27 -3.13
CA LYS A 38 7.20 -13.10 -4.43
C LYS A 38 6.19 -11.96 -4.46
N GLU A 39 5.81 -11.38 -3.31
CA GLU A 39 5.06 -10.13 -3.28
C GLU A 39 5.97 -9.02 -3.83
N LYS A 40 5.91 -8.83 -5.15
CA LYS A 40 6.53 -7.69 -5.84
C LYS A 40 6.21 -6.46 -5.01
N LYS A 41 7.23 -5.84 -4.41
CA LYS A 41 7.10 -4.57 -3.67
C LYS A 41 6.17 -3.69 -4.49
N LYS A 42 4.98 -3.37 -3.95
CA LYS A 42 3.99 -2.56 -4.68
C LYS A 42 4.72 -1.33 -5.17
N LYS A 43 4.83 -1.20 -6.50
CA LYS A 43 5.58 -0.10 -7.10
C LYS A 43 4.87 1.18 -6.67
N ILE A 44 5.52 2.01 -5.87
CA ILE A 44 4.97 3.30 -5.47
C ILE A 44 4.91 4.13 -6.76
N VAL A 45 3.72 4.21 -7.36
CA VAL A 45 3.51 5.01 -8.56
C VAL A 45 3.41 6.46 -8.11
N GLN A 46 4.37 7.28 -8.54
CA GLN A 46 4.30 8.71 -8.29
C GLN A 46 3.15 9.31 -9.10
N MET A 47 2.16 9.87 -8.40
CA MET A 47 0.99 10.50 -9.02
C MET A 47 1.26 11.91 -9.57
N LYS A 48 2.52 12.36 -9.51
CA LYS A 48 2.93 13.70 -9.93
C LYS A 48 2.69 13.86 -11.44
N GLY A 49 1.81 14.78 -11.79
CA GLY A 49 1.49 15.09 -13.20
C GLY A 49 0.36 14.25 -13.81
N ILE A 50 -0.35 13.42 -13.04
CA ILE A 50 -1.52 12.66 -13.55
C ILE A 50 -2.58 13.56 -14.17
N TRP A 51 -2.77 14.76 -13.63
CA TRP A 51 -3.77 15.73 -14.11
C TRP A 51 -3.26 16.68 -15.19
N LYS A 52 -1.98 16.55 -15.61
CA LYS A 52 -1.38 17.44 -16.60
C LYS A 52 -2.03 17.24 -17.97
N GLY A 53 -2.49 18.32 -18.59
CA GLY A 53 -3.16 18.33 -19.89
C GLY A 53 -4.61 17.83 -19.84
N LYS A 54 -5.17 17.58 -18.66
CA LYS A 54 -6.56 17.13 -18.49
C LYS A 54 -7.56 18.27 -18.29
N GLY A 55 -7.11 19.53 -18.39
CA GLY A 55 -7.98 20.71 -18.35
C GLY A 55 -8.18 21.29 -16.95
N PHE A 56 -7.63 20.65 -15.91
CA PHE A 56 -7.63 21.16 -14.54
C PHE A 56 -6.79 22.44 -14.40
N GLU A 57 -5.88 22.70 -15.33
CA GLU A 57 -5.08 23.93 -15.39
C GLU A 57 -5.92 25.17 -15.70
N LYS A 58 -7.10 24.99 -16.30
CA LYS A 58 -8.00 26.08 -16.66
C LYS A 58 -8.98 26.42 -15.54
N LEU A 59 -9.06 25.59 -14.50
CA LEU A 59 -9.95 25.83 -13.36
C LEU A 59 -9.33 26.88 -12.44
N ASN A 60 -10.01 28.02 -12.30
CA ASN A 60 -9.64 29.04 -11.33
C ASN A 60 -10.46 28.86 -10.06
N ILE A 61 -10.02 27.91 -9.24
CA ILE A 61 -10.70 27.50 -8.00
C ILE A 61 -10.88 28.70 -7.06
N ASP A 62 -9.92 29.62 -7.00
CA ASP A 62 -10.00 30.80 -6.14
C ASP A 62 -11.13 31.75 -6.55
N LYS A 63 -11.35 31.91 -7.86
CA LYS A 63 -12.43 32.74 -8.38
C LYS A 63 -13.78 32.11 -8.09
N GLU A 64 -13.93 30.81 -8.32
CA GLU A 64 -15.17 30.08 -8.04
C GLU A 64 -15.49 30.06 -6.55
N LEU A 65 -14.47 29.89 -5.69
CA LEU A 65 -14.64 29.92 -4.24
C LEU A 65 -15.09 31.29 -3.72
N LYS A 66 -14.59 32.39 -4.32
CA LYS A 66 -15.04 33.75 -3.98
C LYS A 66 -16.51 33.97 -4.34
N VAL A 67 -16.95 33.48 -5.50
CA VAL A 67 -18.36 33.57 -5.92
C VAL A 67 -19.24 32.78 -4.95
N ALA A 68 -18.90 31.52 -4.68
CA ALA A 68 -19.65 30.67 -3.77
C ALA A 68 -19.76 31.29 -2.35
N ARG A 69 -18.67 31.88 -1.83
CA ARG A 69 -18.70 32.57 -0.54
C ARG A 69 -19.62 33.78 -0.53
N LYS A 70 -19.63 34.56 -1.62
CA LYS A 70 -20.49 35.73 -1.75
C LYS A 70 -21.96 35.32 -1.83
N GLU A 71 -22.29 34.31 -2.64
CA GLU A 71 -23.64 33.76 -2.73
C GLU A 71 -24.11 33.21 -1.38
N TRP A 72 -23.23 32.53 -0.64
CA TRP A 72 -23.55 32.03 0.69
C TRP A 72 -23.80 33.14 1.70
N ALA A 73 -22.97 34.18 1.70
CA ALA A 73 -23.17 35.36 2.56
C ALA A 73 -24.49 36.08 2.24
N GLU A 74 -24.82 36.26 0.97
CA GLU A 74 -26.09 36.85 0.54
C GLU A 74 -27.30 35.98 0.92
N SER A 75 -27.15 34.64 0.85
CA SER A 75 -28.21 33.72 1.26
C SER A 75 -28.45 33.71 2.76
N ILE A 76 -27.41 33.92 3.58
CA ILE A 76 -27.54 34.07 5.03
C ILE A 76 -28.20 35.42 5.36
N LEU A 77 -27.75 36.52 4.74
CA LEU A 77 -28.31 37.86 4.98
C LEU A 77 -29.80 37.94 4.60
N LYS A 78 -30.21 37.30 3.50
CA LYS A 78 -31.62 37.26 3.07
C LYS A 78 -32.53 36.41 3.98
N LYS A 79 -31.94 35.65 4.91
CA LYS A 79 -32.67 34.82 5.89
C LYS A 79 -32.96 35.55 7.20
N GLU A 80 -32.34 36.72 7.44
CA GLU A 80 -32.55 37.53 8.65
C GLU A 80 -33.72 38.54 8.53
N ILE A 81 -34.74 38.24 7.70
CA ILE A 81 -36.04 38.94 7.68
C ILE A 81 -37.15 37.90 7.77
#